data_AF-A0A1F7VBA0-F1
#
_entry.id   AF-A0A1F7VBA0-F1
#
_cell.length_a   1.000
_cell.length_b   1.000
_cell.length_c   1.000
_cell.angle_alpha   90.00
_cell.angle_beta   90.00
_cell.angle_gamma   90.00
#
_symmetry.space_group_name_H-M   'P 1'
#
loop_
_entity.id
_entity.type
_entity.pdbx_description
1 polymer ?
#
loop_
_entity_poly.entity_id
_entity_poly.type
_entity_poly.pdbx_seq_one_letter_code
_entity_poly.pdbx_strand_id
1 'polypeptide(L)' 'MKIIAEREDSYLVHVLCNKCHSAVVALVFANLFGVNSVGLLTDLASDEVLEAQQRTVGADDVLELYKICRDGSLTELVTA' A
#
# COMPACT_ATOMS: atom_id res chain seq x y z
N MET A 1 -12.66 -7.81 -6.02
CA MET A 1 -12.12 -7.69 -4.66
C MET A 1 -11.68 -9.07 -4.18
N LYS A 2 -10.50 -9.18 -3.59
CA LYS A 2 -9.93 -10.43 -3.07
C LYS A 2 -9.28 -10.15 -1.72
N ILE A 3 -9.50 -11.03 -0.73
CA ILE A 3 -8.75 -11.01 0.52
C ILE A 3 -7.41 -11.68 0.25
N ILE A 4 -6.32 -10.96 0.49
CA ILE A 4 -4.94 -11.39 0.24
C ILE A 4 -4.36 -12.04 1.50
N ALA A 5 -4.60 -11.45 2.65
CA ALA A 5 -4.15 -11.94 3.95
C ALA A 5 -5.11 -11.52 5.07
N GLU A 6 -5.11 -12.29 6.15
CA GLU A 6 -5.89 -12.04 7.36
C GLU A 6 -5.00 -12.28 8.58
N ARG A 7 -5.06 -11.38 9.56
CA ARG A 7 -4.39 -11.52 10.86
C ARG A 7 -5.23 -10.85 11.94
N GLU A 8 -5.63 -11.62 12.96
CA GLU A 8 -6.46 -11.14 14.07
C GLU A 8 -7.69 -10.37 13.56
N ASP A 9 -7.78 -9.07 13.85
CA ASP A 9 -8.85 -8.17 13.41
C ASP A 9 -8.47 -7.32 12.18
N SER A 10 -7.51 -7.79 11.37
CA SER A 10 -7.01 -7.09 10.19
C SER A 10 -7.07 -7.92 8.91
N TYR A 11 -7.40 -7.25 7.81
CA TYR A 11 -7.58 -7.82 6.48
C TYR A 11 -6.81 -6.99 5.46
N LEU A 12 -5.96 -7.65 4.68
CA LEU A 12 -5.35 -7.06 3.51
C LEU A 12 -6.19 -7.43 2.28
N VAL A 13 -6.75 -6.44 1.61
CA VAL A 13 -7.65 -6.64 0.46
C VAL A 13 -7.12 -5.97 -0.79
N HIS A 14 -7.25 -6.65 -1.92
CA HIS A 14 -6.99 -6.09 -3.25
C HIS A 14 -8.32 -5.83 -3.94
N VAL A 15 -8.52 -4.60 -4.42
CA VAL A 15 -9.75 -4.14 -5.05
C VAL A 15 -9.42 -3.58 -6.43
N LEU A 16 -9.81 -4.30 -7.47
CA LEU A 16 -9.80 -3.81 -8.85
C LEU A 16 -11.15 -3.15 -9.17
N CYS A 17 -11.13 -1.92 -9.68
CA CYS A 17 -12.31 -1.22 -10.18
C CYS A 17 -12.56 -1.58 -11.65
N ASN A 18 -13.67 -2.23 -11.97
CA ASN A 18 -13.98 -2.61 -13.36
C ASN A 18 -14.34 -1.44 -14.29
N LYS A 19 -14.47 -0.21 -13.76
CA LYS A 19 -14.80 0.99 -14.56
C LYS A 19 -13.55 1.74 -15.00
N CYS A 20 -12.65 2.02 -14.07
CA CYS A 20 -11.43 2.78 -14.34
C CYS A 20 -10.17 1.91 -14.40
N HIS A 21 -10.30 0.60 -14.15
CA HIS A 21 -9.22 -0.38 -14.13
C HIS A 21 -8.10 -0.12 -13.11
N SER A 22 -8.27 0.86 -12.23
CA SER A 22 -7.34 1.11 -11.12
C SER A 22 -7.48 0.02 -10.05
N ALA A 23 -6.38 -0.35 -9.42
CA ALA A 23 -6.36 -1.23 -8.27
C ALA A 23 -5.97 -0.48 -6.99
N VAL A 24 -6.54 -0.94 -5.88
CA VAL A 24 -6.20 -0.50 -4.52
C VAL A 24 -5.86 -1.72 -3.69
N VAL A 25 -4.71 -1.67 -3.00
CA VAL A 25 -4.43 -2.56 -1.87
C VAL A 25 -4.80 -1.79 -0.60
N ALA A 26 -5.71 -2.35 0.20
CA ALA A 26 -6.15 -1.74 1.45
C ALA A 26 -5.93 -2.66 2.63
N LEU A 27 -5.38 -2.12 3.71
CA LEU A 27 -5.34 -2.73 5.03
C LEU A 27 -6.52 -2.21 5.83
N VAL A 28 -7.48 -3.09 6.10
CA VAL A 28 -8.67 -2.82 6.93
C VAL A 28 -8.47 -3.46 8.28
N PHE A 29 -8.64 -2.73 9.37
CA PHE A 29 -8.53 -3.29 10.71
C PHE A 29 -9.60 -2.72 11.64
N ALA A 30 -10.17 -3.60 12.46
CA ALA A 30 -11.13 -3.24 13.49
C ALA A 30 -10.41 -3.14 14.84
N ASN A 31 -10.75 -2.12 15.62
CA ASN A 31 -10.33 -2.00 17.01
C ASN A 31 -11.50 -1.50 17.87
N LEU A 32 -11.27 -1.29 19.16
CA LEU A 32 -12.28 -0.81 20.11
C LEU A 32 -12.91 0.54 19.73
N PHE A 33 -12.27 1.31 18.85
CA PHE A 33 -12.75 2.61 18.36
C PHE A 33 -13.45 2.52 17.00
N GLY A 34 -13.60 1.32 16.43
CA GLY A 34 -14.30 1.08 15.17
C GLY A 34 -13.40 0.50 14.07
N VAL A 35 -13.87 0.60 12.83
CA VAL A 35 -13.17 0.10 11.64
C VAL A 35 -12.34 1.22 11.01
N ASN A 36 -11.05 0.96 10.81
CA ASN A 36 -10.10 1.84 10.14
C ASN A 36 -9.60 1.18 8.86
N SER A 37 -9.18 2.00 7.89
CA SER A 37 -8.62 1.51 6.63
C SER A 37 -7.53 2.44 6.12
N VAL A 38 -6.43 1.87 5.64
CA VAL A 38 -5.39 2.58 4.87
C VAL A 38 -5.29 1.91 3.51
N GLY A 39 -5.34 2.70 2.43
CA GLY A 39 -5.30 2.20 1.06
C GLY A 39 -4.19 2.84 0.24
N LEU A 40 -3.60 2.04 -0.65
CA LEU A 40 -2.60 2.48 -1.63
C LEU A 40 -3.13 2.17 -3.03
N LEU A 41 -3.15 3.19 -3.90
CA LEU A 41 -3.35 2.99 -5.33
C LEU A 41 -2.13 2.28 -5.91
N THR A 42 -2.37 1.24 -6.69
CA THR A 42 -1.31 0.37 -7.21
C THR A 42 -1.71 -0.22 -8.55
N ASP A 43 -0.72 -0.64 -9.31
CA ASP A 43 -0.80 -1.41 -10.53
C ASP A 43 -0.63 -2.93 -10.30
N LEU A 44 -0.29 -3.34 -9.07
CA LEU A 44 -0.10 -4.75 -8.72
C LEU A 44 -1.37 -5.58 -8.98
N ALA A 45 -1.19 -6.76 -9.56
CA ALA A 45 -2.17 -7.83 -9.56
C ALA A 45 -2.29 -8.47 -8.17
N SER A 46 -3.41 -9.13 -7.92
CA SER A 46 -3.75 -9.62 -6.59
C SER A 46 -2.77 -10.68 -6.04
N ASP A 47 -2.07 -11.39 -6.90
CA ASP A 47 -1.05 -12.40 -6.60
C ASP A 47 0.34 -11.82 -6.37
N GLU A 48 0.63 -10.63 -6.88
CA GLU A 48 1.92 -9.93 -6.69
C GLU A 48 2.01 -9.23 -5.31
N VAL A 49 0.87 -8.98 -4.66
CA VAL A 49 0.79 -8.23 -3.40
C VAL A 49 1.62 -8.88 -2.28
N LEU A 50 1.58 -10.21 -2.15
CA LEU A 50 2.31 -10.91 -1.09
C LEU A 50 3.83 -10.92 -1.34
N GLU A 51 4.26 -10.98 -2.59
CA GLU A 51 5.68 -10.89 -2.95
C GLU A 51 6.23 -9.51 -2.63
N ALA A 52 5.51 -8.46 -3.02
CA ALA A 52 5.86 -7.08 -2.71
C ALA A 52 5.97 -6.80 -1.20
N GLN A 53 5.14 -7.47 -0.38
CA GLN A 53 5.18 -7.36 1.08
C GLN A 53 6.49 -7.91 1.69
N GLN A 54 7.18 -8.85 1.03
CA GLN A 54 8.37 -9.48 1.62
C GLN A 54 9.57 -8.54 1.74
N ARG A 55 9.58 -7.41 1.01
CA ARG A 55 10.63 -6.40 1.16
C ARG A 55 10.43 -5.64 2.48
N THR A 56 11.28 -5.93 3.46
CA THR A 56 11.35 -5.15 4.70
C THR A 56 11.90 -3.75 4.41
N VAL A 57 11.19 -2.71 4.88
CA VAL A 57 11.68 -1.33 4.86
C VAL A 57 12.64 -1.15 6.04
N GLY A 58 13.90 -0.83 5.74
CA GLY A 58 14.97 -0.59 6.70
C GLY A 58 15.22 0.90 6.95
N ALA A 59 16.17 1.19 7.86
CA ALA A 59 16.53 2.57 8.20
C ALA A 59 17.09 3.34 7.00
N ASP A 60 17.87 2.69 6.14
CA ASP A 60 18.46 3.32 4.96
C ASP A 60 17.40 3.73 3.93
N ASP A 61 16.35 2.93 3.74
CA ASP A 61 15.22 3.29 2.86
C ASP A 61 14.54 4.60 3.35
N VAL A 62 14.39 4.76 4.66
CA VAL A 62 13.79 5.96 5.27
C VAL A 62 14.72 7.18 5.10
N LEU A 63 16.02 7.01 5.29
CA LEU A 63 17.01 8.08 5.10
C LEU A 63 17.12 8.49 3.62
N GLU A 64 17.00 7.54 2.70
CA GLU A 64 16.95 7.81 1.27
C GLU A 64 15.70 8.60 0.90
N LEU A 65 14.52 8.17 1.35
CA LEU A 65 13.28 8.91 1.14
C LEU A 65 13.36 10.33 1.71
N TYR A 66 13.95 10.51 2.90
CA TYR A 66 14.15 11.83 3.48
C TYR A 66 14.99 12.76 2.59
N LYS A 67 16.06 12.25 1.96
CA LYS A 67 16.90 13.02 1.04
C LYS A 67 16.08 13.47 -0.17
N ILE A 68 15.35 12.53 -0.80
CA ILE A 68 14.47 12.76 -1.96
C ILE A 68 13.33 13.75 -1.64
N CYS A 69 12.81 13.72 -0.40
CA CYS A 69 11.82 14.70 0.05
C CYS A 69 12.43 16.09 0.21
N ARG A 70 13.67 16.17 0.67
CA ARG A 70 14.34 17.44 1.02
C ARG A 70 14.88 18.19 -0.19
N ASP A 71 15.34 17.49 -1.21
CA ASP A 71 15.81 18.08 -2.46
C ASP A 71 14.67 18.39 -3.46
N GLY A 72 13.45 17.92 -3.16
CA GLY A 72 12.25 18.17 -3.97
C GLY A 72 12.05 17.15 -5.10
N SER A 73 12.96 16.19 -5.27
CA SER A 73 12.87 15.17 -6.32
C SER A 73 11.67 14.23 -6.15
N LEU A 74 11.10 14.12 -4.93
CA LEU A 74 9.86 13.36 -4.74
C LEU A 74 8.72 13.91 -5.59
N THR A 75 8.63 15.24 -5.73
CA THR A 75 7.53 15.86 -6.49
C THR A 75 7.64 15.49 -7.97
N GLU A 76 8.85 15.42 -8.51
CA GLU A 76 9.11 14.98 -9.89
C GLU A 76 8.74 13.50 -10.07
N LEU A 77 9.09 12.65 -9.11
CA LEU A 77 8.80 11.21 -9.12
C LEU A 77 7.30 10.87 -9.06
N VAL A 78 6.50 11.69 -8.36
CA VAL A 78 5.07 11.42 -8.14
C VAL A 78 4.17 12.16 -9.16
N THR A 79 4.73 13.09 -9.94
CA THR A 79 4.00 13.83 -10.99
C THR A 79 4.42 13.49 -12.42
N ALA A 80 5.47 12.68 -12.60
CA ALA A 80 5.88 12.08 -13.88
C ALA A 80 4.96 10.93 -14.30
#